data_AF-A0A9D7FRJ0-F1
#
_entry.id   AF-A0A9D7FRJ0-F1
#
_cell.length_a   1.000
_cell.length_b   1.000
_cell.length_c   1.000
_cell.angle_alpha   90.00
_cell.angle_beta   90.00
_cell.angle_gamma   90.00
#
_symmetry.space_group_name_H-M   'P 1'
#
loop_
_entity.id
_entity.type
_entity.pdbx_description
1 polymer ?
#
loop_
_entity_poly.entity_id
_entity_poly.type
_entity_poly.pdbx_seq_one_letter_code
_entity_poly.pdbx_strand_id
1 'polypeptide(L)'
;MSIPGFESAVKALRLCSFVLTVFLMAGEVAPPMYAEKSSPASQPAFPAVGQLPEINDLPDPLLRMDGTRITSAEDWMKHRGDLQEMIQYYQYGHLPLQVGKPGVEDISTALILAGKATEMRKLLLLGPGKDVKMLVRLVIPEGNGPWPCIVHNTNSVGHIPIEAEILSRGYMIAEYLRTDLDPDQNDVVGPAQAAYPEYDWATLAVWAWGAMRVADYVTTLPFVDAKKLAVTGHSRGGKTALLAGALDDRFALVVPNGSGCGCGMLSDSG
;
A
#
# COMPACT_ATOMS: atom_id res chain seq x y z
N MET A 1 -31.42 66.06 4.33
CA MET A 1 -31.19 66.06 5.79
C MET A 1 -31.20 64.62 6.25
N SER A 2 -30.22 64.02 6.92
CA SER A 2 -28.79 64.26 7.16
C SER A 2 -28.36 63.09 8.06
N ILE A 3 -27.28 62.38 7.71
CA ILE A 3 -26.65 61.35 8.56
C ILE A 3 -25.82 62.08 9.64
N PRO A 4 -25.97 61.73 10.93
CA PRO A 4 -24.85 61.22 11.76
C PRO A 4 -25.34 60.17 12.81
N GLY A 5 -24.58 59.26 13.40
CA GLY A 5 -23.14 59.17 13.60
C GLY A 5 -22.70 59.71 14.97
N PHE A 6 -22.33 58.80 15.89
CA PHE A 6 -21.31 59.00 16.93
C PHE A 6 -21.53 60.00 18.09
N GLU A 7 -21.70 59.46 19.31
CA GLU A 7 -20.89 59.86 20.49
C GLU A 7 -19.91 58.69 20.73
N SER A 8 -18.64 58.76 20.33
CA SER A 8 -17.47 59.38 21.00
C SER A 8 -17.39 59.03 22.49
N ALA A 9 -16.59 58.04 22.90
CA ALA A 9 -15.12 58.01 22.96
C ALA A 9 -14.53 58.92 24.06
N VAL A 10 -13.80 58.29 24.99
CA VAL A 10 -12.41 58.59 25.41
C VAL A 10 -12.22 58.23 26.88
N LYS A 11 -11.56 57.10 27.11
CA LYS A 11 -10.35 57.00 27.94
C LYS A 11 -9.50 55.81 27.44
N ALA A 12 -8.65 56.16 26.47
CA ALA A 12 -7.33 55.63 26.15
C ALA A 12 -6.57 54.98 27.33
N LEU A 13 -5.54 54.12 27.20
CA LEU A 13 -4.84 53.40 26.11
C LEU A 13 -3.62 52.75 26.82
N ARG A 14 -3.30 51.47 26.53
CA ARG A 14 -1.95 50.86 26.43
C ARG A 14 -2.12 49.33 26.34
N LEU A 15 -2.18 48.74 25.14
CA LEU A 15 -1.08 48.35 24.24
C LEU A 15 -0.52 46.94 24.56
N CYS A 16 -0.79 46.01 23.64
CA CYS A 16 0.04 44.89 23.15
C CYS A 16 -0.67 43.52 23.09
N SER A 17 -1.10 43.17 21.87
CA SER A 17 -0.89 41.89 21.18
C SER A 17 -0.92 40.59 22.00
N PHE A 18 -1.91 39.72 21.76
CA PHE A 18 -1.64 38.38 21.22
C PHE A 18 -2.93 37.69 20.76
N VAL A 19 -2.79 36.99 19.65
CA VAL A 19 -3.81 36.40 18.79
C VAL A 19 -4.27 35.04 19.34
N LEU A 20 -5.59 34.85 19.36
CA LEU A 20 -6.33 33.65 18.94
C LEU A 20 -5.59 32.28 19.00
N THR A 21 -5.98 31.38 19.90
CA THR A 21 -6.04 29.92 19.62
C THR A 21 -6.97 29.24 20.64
N VAL A 22 -8.14 28.80 20.18
CA VAL A 22 -9.02 27.84 20.86
C VAL A 22 -8.62 26.46 20.34
N PHE A 23 -8.10 25.59 21.22
CA PHE A 23 -7.84 24.19 20.92
C PHE A 23 -9.16 23.43 20.87
N LEU A 24 -9.62 23.10 19.66
CA LEU A 24 -10.59 22.04 19.39
C LEU A 24 -9.84 20.71 19.40
N MET A 25 -10.17 19.84 20.35
CA MET A 25 -9.75 18.44 20.37
C MET A 25 -10.46 17.70 19.22
N ALA A 26 -9.92 17.83 18.01
CA ALA A 26 -10.10 16.83 16.96
C ALA A 26 -8.98 15.79 17.15
N GLY A 27 -9.35 14.54 17.38
CA GLY A 27 -8.40 13.43 17.33
C GLY A 27 -7.84 13.33 15.91
N GLU A 28 -6.70 13.95 15.67
CA GLU A 28 -5.87 13.69 14.50
C GLU A 28 -5.41 12.24 14.59
N VAL A 29 -5.99 11.39 13.73
CA VAL A 29 -5.33 10.14 13.36
C VAL A 29 -4.05 10.58 12.67
N ALA A 30 -2.92 10.41 13.35
CA ALA A 30 -1.61 10.69 12.77
C ALA A 30 -1.54 10.00 11.39
N PRO A 31 -1.07 10.68 10.33
CA PRO A 31 -0.76 10.00 9.09
C PRO A 31 0.18 8.83 9.42
N PRO A 32 0.08 7.68 8.74
CA PRO A 32 1.01 6.58 8.98
C PRO A 32 2.43 7.16 8.87
N MET A 33 3.18 7.11 9.96
CA MET A 33 4.59 7.45 9.94
C MET A 33 5.25 6.46 8.99
N TYR A 34 5.38 6.84 7.74
CA TYR A 34 6.51 6.39 6.95
C TYR A 34 7.72 6.97 7.68
N ALA A 35 8.36 6.14 8.52
CA ALA A 35 9.74 6.39 8.89
C ALA A 35 10.47 6.76 7.60
N GLU A 36 11.19 7.88 7.60
CA GLU A 36 12.07 8.24 6.48
C GLU A 36 13.03 7.06 6.27
N LYS A 37 12.64 6.14 5.38
CA LYS A 37 13.44 4.97 5.04
C LYS A 37 14.65 5.53 4.30
N SER A 38 15.82 5.33 4.91
CA SER A 38 17.10 5.71 4.34
C SER A 38 17.34 4.98 3.02
N SER A 39 17.99 5.69 2.09
CA SER A 39 18.60 5.13 0.87
C SER A 39 19.44 3.88 1.19
N PRO A 40 19.67 2.93 0.24
CA PRO A 40 20.33 1.63 0.49
C PRO A 40 21.80 1.69 0.94
N ALA A 41 22.32 2.87 1.30
CA ALA A 41 23.71 3.11 1.64
C ALA A 41 24.01 3.17 3.15
N SER A 42 23.11 2.72 4.03
CA SER A 42 23.40 2.53 5.45
C SER A 42 23.58 1.04 5.78
N GLN A 43 24.65 0.71 6.49
CA GLN A 43 25.02 -0.63 7.03
C GLN A 43 23.82 -1.52 7.36
N PRO A 44 23.91 -2.85 7.17
CA PRO A 44 22.77 -3.73 7.44
C PRO A 44 22.40 -3.67 8.93
N ALA A 45 21.14 -3.37 9.21
CA ALA A 45 20.56 -3.39 10.56
C ALA A 45 20.52 -4.81 11.16
N PHE A 46 20.73 -5.83 10.33
CA PHE A 46 20.61 -7.25 10.67
C PHE A 46 21.90 -8.02 10.33
N PRO A 47 22.22 -9.10 11.09
CA PRO A 47 23.40 -9.92 10.83
C PRO A 47 23.29 -10.69 9.51
N ALA A 48 24.42 -11.06 8.93
CA ALA A 48 24.43 -11.93 7.75
C ALA A 48 23.82 -13.30 8.09
N VAL A 49 23.26 -14.01 7.10
CA VAL A 49 22.59 -15.32 7.32
C VAL A 49 23.48 -16.32 8.06
N GLY A 50 24.77 -16.38 7.75
CA GLY A 50 25.73 -17.28 8.43
C GLY A 50 26.07 -16.90 9.89
N GLN A 51 25.57 -15.78 10.39
CA GLN A 51 25.74 -15.32 11.78
C GLN A 51 24.45 -15.49 12.60
N LEU A 52 23.36 -15.95 11.99
CA LEU A 52 22.11 -16.21 12.70
C LEU A 52 22.24 -17.47 13.57
N PRO A 53 21.63 -17.47 14.77
CA PRO A 53 21.53 -18.69 15.55
C PRO A 53 20.68 -19.73 14.82
N GLU A 54 21.05 -21.00 14.97
CA GLU A 54 20.23 -22.10 14.51
C GLU A 54 19.01 -22.24 15.44
N ILE A 55 17.82 -22.21 14.87
CA ILE A 55 16.55 -22.40 15.58
C ILE A 55 15.84 -23.57 14.92
N ASN A 56 15.73 -24.69 15.65
CA ASN A 56 15.12 -25.92 15.14
C ASN A 56 13.58 -25.88 15.15
N ASP A 57 13.01 -24.98 15.95
CA ASP A 57 11.57 -24.76 16.07
C ASP A 57 11.18 -23.43 15.40
N LEU A 58 9.88 -23.15 15.35
CA LEU A 58 9.41 -21.85 14.88
C LEU A 58 9.88 -20.72 15.79
N PRO A 59 10.46 -19.63 15.24
CA PRO A 59 10.75 -18.43 16.00
C PRO A 59 9.49 -17.91 16.70
N ASP A 60 9.60 -17.54 17.98
CA ASP A 60 8.49 -16.92 18.72
C ASP A 60 8.23 -15.50 18.17
N PRO A 61 7.07 -15.21 17.56
CA PRO A 61 6.77 -13.90 16.99
C PRO A 61 6.64 -12.80 18.04
N LEU A 62 6.60 -13.14 19.33
CA LEU A 62 6.56 -12.20 20.46
C LEU A 62 7.92 -12.10 21.16
N LEU A 63 8.99 -12.61 20.55
CA LEU A 63 10.35 -12.50 21.08
C LEU A 63 11.23 -11.75 20.08
N ARG A 64 11.85 -10.66 20.53
CA ARG A 64 12.82 -9.92 19.72
C ARG A 64 14.15 -10.68 19.61
N MET A 65 14.97 -10.29 18.63
CA MET A 65 16.32 -10.85 18.42
C MET A 65 17.26 -10.68 19.63
N ASP A 66 17.03 -9.67 20.46
CA ASP A 66 17.78 -9.42 21.71
C ASP A 66 17.25 -10.25 22.91
N GLY A 67 16.23 -11.08 22.70
CA GLY A 67 15.58 -11.90 23.73
C GLY A 67 14.51 -11.18 24.53
N THR A 68 14.20 -9.90 24.25
CA THR A 68 13.12 -9.19 24.94
C THR A 68 11.74 -9.64 24.43
N ARG A 69 10.80 -9.86 25.35
CA ARG A 69 9.43 -10.27 25.02
C ARG A 69 8.54 -9.06 24.74
N ILE A 70 7.71 -9.17 23.70
CA ILE A 70 6.63 -8.23 23.40
C ILE A 70 5.49 -8.43 24.39
N THR A 71 5.05 -7.35 25.06
CA THR A 71 4.02 -7.44 26.11
C THR A 71 2.83 -6.48 25.90
N SER A 72 2.90 -5.61 24.90
CA SER A 72 1.86 -4.62 24.60
C SER A 72 1.66 -4.42 23.10
N ALA A 73 0.52 -3.84 22.72
CA ALA A 73 0.25 -3.47 21.33
C ALA A 73 1.21 -2.39 20.81
N GLU A 74 1.65 -1.46 21.66
CA GLU A 74 2.64 -0.44 21.28
C GLU A 74 4.00 -1.09 20.97
N ASP A 75 4.42 -2.05 21.79
CA ASP A 75 5.65 -2.83 21.56
C ASP A 75 5.57 -3.64 20.28
N TRP A 76 4.39 -4.22 20.00
CA TRP A 76 4.13 -4.93 18.77
C TRP A 76 4.28 -4.02 17.55
N MET A 77 3.78 -2.79 17.59
CA MET A 77 3.92 -1.86 16.46
C MET A 77 5.39 -1.54 16.14
N LYS A 78 6.25 -1.43 17.15
CA LYS A 78 7.70 -1.27 16.95
C LYS A 78 8.31 -2.55 16.37
N HIS A 79 8.00 -3.69 16.97
CA HIS A 79 8.52 -4.99 16.53
C HIS A 79 8.08 -5.36 15.12
N ARG A 80 6.87 -4.96 14.72
CA ARG A 80 6.37 -5.13 13.35
C ARG A 80 7.27 -4.41 12.35
N GLY A 81 7.78 -3.21 12.67
CA GLY A 81 8.76 -2.52 11.83
C GLY A 81 10.03 -3.34 11.66
N ASP A 82 10.54 -3.94 12.74
CA ASP A 82 11.69 -4.84 12.69
C ASP A 82 11.41 -6.06 11.79
N LEU A 83 10.24 -6.69 11.93
CA LEU A 83 9.83 -7.83 11.12
C LEU A 83 9.70 -7.46 9.63
N GLN A 84 9.14 -6.29 9.32
CA GLN A 84 9.05 -5.78 7.95
C GLN A 84 10.43 -5.57 7.32
N GLU A 85 11.40 -5.10 8.10
CA GLU A 85 12.77 -4.95 7.64
C GLU A 85 13.46 -6.31 7.50
N MET A 86 13.28 -7.24 8.45
CA MET A 86 13.81 -8.59 8.38
C MET A 86 13.34 -9.35 7.13
N ILE A 87 12.04 -9.30 6.79
CA ILE A 87 11.53 -10.01 5.60
C ILE A 87 12.06 -9.40 4.29
N GLN A 88 12.30 -8.08 4.26
CA GLN A 88 12.94 -7.43 3.12
C GLN A 88 14.41 -7.86 3.05
N TYR A 89 15.16 -7.75 4.15
CA TYR A 89 16.58 -8.08 4.20
C TYR A 89 16.90 -9.55 3.89
N TYR A 90 16.15 -10.49 4.46
CA TYR A 90 16.48 -11.92 4.36
C TYR A 90 15.77 -12.66 3.21
N GLN A 91 14.65 -12.16 2.70
CA GLN A 91 13.80 -12.97 1.83
C GLN A 91 13.36 -12.29 0.54
N TYR A 92 12.85 -11.06 0.59
CA TYR A 92 12.16 -10.44 -0.55
C TYR A 92 12.94 -9.30 -1.22
N GLY A 93 13.99 -8.80 -0.57
CA GLY A 93 14.71 -7.57 -0.90
C GLY A 93 13.92 -6.30 -0.53
N HIS A 94 14.60 -5.16 -0.52
CA HIS A 94 14.08 -3.87 -0.10
C HIS A 94 13.33 -3.19 -1.24
N LEU A 95 12.09 -2.79 -0.96
CA LEU A 95 11.29 -2.04 -1.92
C LEU A 95 11.78 -0.59 -2.02
N PRO A 96 11.71 0.04 -3.20
CA PRO A 96 11.99 1.45 -3.35
C PRO A 96 11.00 2.32 -2.59
N LEU A 97 11.51 3.47 -2.14
CA LEU A 97 10.70 4.50 -1.51
C LEU A 97 9.56 4.91 -2.42
N GLN A 98 8.39 5.06 -1.83
CA GLN A 98 7.19 5.50 -2.52
C GLN A 98 7.19 7.02 -2.60
N VAL A 99 7.75 7.57 -3.68
CA VAL A 99 7.82 9.01 -3.86
C VAL A 99 6.69 9.48 -4.77
N GLY A 100 5.75 10.21 -4.18
CA GLY A 100 4.63 10.83 -4.91
C GLY A 100 3.58 9.84 -5.41
N LYS A 101 2.64 10.37 -6.20
CA LYS A 101 1.55 9.59 -6.81
C LYS A 101 1.95 9.10 -8.21
N PRO A 102 1.46 7.94 -8.65
CA PRO A 102 1.69 7.46 -10.01
C PRO A 102 1.13 8.46 -11.04
N GLY A 103 1.77 8.54 -12.22
CA GLY A 103 1.11 9.12 -13.39
C GLY A 103 -0.02 8.21 -13.87
N VAL A 104 -0.98 8.76 -14.60
CA VAL A 104 -2.15 7.99 -15.06
C VAL A 104 -2.45 8.36 -16.51
N GLU A 105 -2.54 7.35 -17.37
CA GLU A 105 -3.07 7.48 -18.74
C GLU A 105 -4.40 6.71 -18.85
N ASP A 106 -5.39 7.33 -19.47
CA ASP A 106 -6.68 6.70 -19.75
C ASP A 106 -6.57 5.82 -21.01
N ILE A 107 -6.95 4.54 -20.90
CA ILE A 107 -7.01 3.63 -22.06
C ILE A 107 -8.45 3.56 -22.57
N SER A 108 -9.39 3.20 -21.69
CA SER A 108 -10.78 3.01 -22.09
C SER A 108 -11.74 3.17 -20.91
N THR A 109 -12.99 3.42 -21.23
CA THR A 109 -14.12 3.37 -20.30
C THR A 109 -15.32 2.77 -21.03
N ALA A 110 -15.98 1.80 -20.41
CA ALA A 110 -17.11 1.11 -21.01
C ALA A 110 -18.14 0.72 -19.95
N LEU A 111 -19.41 0.77 -20.31
CA LEU A 111 -20.46 0.13 -19.51
C LEU A 111 -20.42 -1.38 -19.76
N ILE A 112 -20.44 -2.15 -18.67
CA ILE A 112 -20.47 -3.61 -18.70
C ILE A 112 -21.70 -4.11 -17.93
N LEU A 113 -21.93 -5.43 -17.92
CA LEU A 113 -23.03 -6.05 -17.17
C LEU A 113 -24.40 -5.40 -17.43
N ALA A 114 -24.70 -5.13 -18.71
CA ALA A 114 -25.92 -4.45 -19.15
C ALA A 114 -26.16 -3.08 -18.49
N GLY A 115 -25.08 -2.32 -18.24
CA GLY A 115 -25.12 -0.98 -17.66
C GLY A 115 -25.00 -0.93 -16.13
N LYS A 116 -24.94 -2.09 -15.46
CA LYS A 116 -24.87 -2.17 -13.99
C LYS A 116 -23.48 -1.94 -13.40
N ALA A 117 -22.47 -1.78 -14.25
CA ALA A 117 -21.12 -1.46 -13.83
C ALA A 117 -20.35 -0.72 -14.92
N THR A 118 -19.33 0.02 -14.51
CA THR A 118 -18.38 0.70 -15.40
C THR A 118 -17.03 0.01 -15.31
N GLU A 119 -16.49 -0.42 -16.45
CA GLU A 119 -15.09 -0.80 -16.59
C GLU A 119 -14.27 0.43 -17.00
N MET A 120 -13.16 0.67 -16.30
CA MET A 120 -12.13 1.61 -16.74
C MET A 120 -10.78 0.90 -16.85
N ARG A 121 -10.06 1.10 -17.95
CA ARG A 121 -8.67 0.66 -18.09
C ARG A 121 -7.74 1.86 -18.09
N LYS A 122 -6.68 1.78 -17.30
CA LYS A 122 -5.70 2.84 -17.09
C LYS A 122 -4.30 2.25 -17.19
N LEU A 123 -3.32 3.06 -17.61
CA LEU A 123 -1.91 2.77 -17.34
C LEU A 123 -1.46 3.63 -16.17
N LEU A 124 -0.94 3.00 -15.13
CA LEU A 124 -0.16 3.71 -14.12
C LEU A 124 1.28 3.85 -14.63
N LEU A 125 1.77 5.09 -14.61
CA LEU A 125 3.13 5.45 -14.97
C LEU A 125 3.97 5.57 -13.70
N LEU A 126 4.95 4.69 -13.55
CA LEU A 126 5.70 4.43 -12.34
C LEU A 126 7.21 4.60 -12.59
N GLY A 127 7.99 4.58 -11.51
CA GLY A 127 9.44 4.80 -11.61
C GLY A 127 9.81 6.28 -11.58
N PRO A 128 11.09 6.62 -11.36
CA PRO A 128 11.57 8.01 -11.33
C PRO A 128 11.30 8.73 -12.67
N GLY A 129 11.40 8.01 -13.78
CA GLY A 129 11.14 8.50 -15.13
C GLY A 129 9.69 8.39 -15.61
N LYS A 130 8.79 7.78 -14.83
CA LYS A 130 7.40 7.47 -15.25
C LYS A 130 7.32 6.63 -16.54
N ASP A 131 8.32 5.79 -16.76
CA ASP A 131 8.50 4.93 -17.93
C ASP A 131 8.04 3.49 -17.70
N VAL A 132 7.92 3.06 -16.44
CA VAL A 132 7.32 1.77 -16.07
C VAL A 132 5.81 1.90 -16.16
N LYS A 133 5.19 1.15 -17.08
CA LYS A 133 3.75 1.18 -17.34
C LYS A 133 3.09 -0.06 -16.79
N MET A 134 2.09 0.11 -15.93
CA MET A 134 1.31 -1.00 -15.38
C MET A 134 -0.16 -0.85 -15.73
N LEU A 135 -0.72 -1.84 -16.43
CA LEU A 135 -2.15 -1.88 -16.70
C LEU A 135 -2.94 -2.10 -15.41
N VAL A 136 -3.91 -1.22 -15.17
CA VAL A 136 -4.91 -1.33 -14.11
C VAL A 136 -6.30 -1.33 -14.72
N ARG A 137 -7.09 -2.34 -14.38
CA ARG A 137 -8.50 -2.46 -14.73
C ARG A 137 -9.34 -2.22 -13.48
N LEU A 138 -10.16 -1.18 -13.52
CA LEU A 138 -11.16 -0.89 -12.50
C LEU A 138 -12.53 -1.41 -12.95
N VAL A 139 -13.26 -2.04 -12.04
CA VAL A 139 -14.67 -2.40 -12.23
C VAL A 139 -15.47 -1.82 -11.10
N ILE A 140 -16.33 -0.87 -11.46
CA ILE A 140 -17.00 0.03 -10.52
C ILE A 140 -18.50 -0.27 -10.57
N PRO A 141 -19.15 -0.58 -9.42
CA PRO A 141 -20.59 -0.75 -9.36
C PRO A 141 -21.33 0.52 -9.80
N GLU A 142 -22.55 0.36 -10.31
CA GLU A 142 -23.46 1.49 -10.51
C GLU A 142 -23.75 2.24 -9.20
N GLY A 143 -23.80 3.57 -9.25
CA GLY A 143 -24.08 4.44 -8.11
C GLY A 143 -22.92 5.39 -7.79
N ASN A 144 -23.03 6.05 -6.63
CA ASN A 144 -22.14 7.18 -6.28
C ASN A 144 -21.00 6.81 -5.30
N GLY A 145 -20.94 5.57 -4.81
CA GLY A 145 -19.97 5.16 -3.80
C GLY A 145 -20.15 5.86 -2.44
N PRO A 146 -19.09 5.95 -1.60
CA PRO A 146 -17.76 5.38 -1.82
C PRO A 146 -17.77 3.85 -1.70
N TRP A 147 -17.03 3.18 -2.59
CA TRP A 147 -16.97 1.72 -2.65
C TRP A 147 -15.73 1.19 -1.92
N PRO A 148 -15.87 0.17 -1.05
CA PRO A 148 -14.75 -0.69 -0.69
C PRO A 148 -14.08 -1.25 -1.96
N CYS A 149 -12.75 -1.31 -1.99
CA CYS A 149 -12.00 -1.69 -3.18
C CYS A 149 -11.18 -2.96 -2.94
N ILE A 150 -11.35 -3.97 -3.79
CA ILE A 150 -10.56 -5.19 -3.81
C ILE A 150 -9.45 -5.03 -4.84
N VAL A 151 -8.21 -4.89 -4.38
CA VAL A 151 -7.02 -4.90 -5.22
C VAL A 151 -6.61 -6.35 -5.50
N HIS A 152 -6.62 -6.74 -6.77
CA HIS A 152 -6.32 -8.10 -7.22
C HIS A 152 -5.11 -8.10 -8.17
N ASN A 153 -4.11 -8.91 -7.86
CA ASN A 153 -2.94 -9.06 -8.72
C ASN A 153 -3.07 -10.29 -9.64
N THR A 154 -2.82 -10.11 -10.93
CA THR A 154 -3.06 -11.15 -11.94
C THR A 154 -2.04 -11.12 -13.08
N ASN A 155 -1.97 -12.22 -13.84
CA ASN A 155 -1.22 -12.31 -15.11
C ASN A 155 -2.11 -12.00 -16.33
N SER A 156 -3.42 -11.84 -16.13
CA SER A 156 -4.37 -11.40 -17.17
C SER A 156 -5.58 -10.77 -16.49
N VAL A 157 -5.92 -9.54 -16.87
CA VAL A 157 -7.05 -8.80 -16.30
C VAL A 157 -8.37 -9.18 -16.97
N GLY A 158 -9.49 -9.08 -16.25
CA GLY A 158 -10.83 -9.31 -16.81
C GLY A 158 -11.31 -10.77 -16.79
N HIS A 159 -10.73 -11.60 -15.92
CA HIS A 159 -11.06 -13.03 -15.82
C HIS A 159 -11.56 -13.45 -14.43
N ILE A 160 -12.17 -12.54 -13.67
CA ILE A 160 -12.73 -12.85 -12.35
C ILE A 160 -14.09 -13.56 -12.52
N PRO A 161 -14.22 -14.86 -12.14
CA PRO A 161 -15.44 -15.63 -12.43
C PRO A 161 -16.69 -15.16 -11.69
N ILE A 162 -16.50 -14.47 -10.56
CA ILE A 162 -17.56 -13.99 -9.67
C ILE A 162 -17.67 -12.46 -9.67
N GLU A 163 -17.22 -11.79 -10.73
CA GLU A 163 -17.20 -10.32 -10.83
C GLU A 163 -18.58 -9.69 -10.53
N ALA A 164 -19.66 -10.22 -11.13
CA ALA A 164 -21.01 -9.71 -10.91
C ALA A 164 -21.50 -9.88 -9.46
N GLU A 165 -21.10 -10.96 -8.78
CA GLU A 165 -21.42 -11.22 -7.36
C GLU A 165 -20.69 -10.25 -6.43
N ILE A 166 -19.42 -9.93 -6.74
CA ILE A 166 -18.63 -8.95 -5.99
C ILE A 166 -19.28 -7.56 -6.09
N LEU A 167 -19.63 -7.14 -7.31
CA LEU A 167 -20.24 -5.83 -7.56
C LEU A 167 -21.64 -5.72 -6.94
N SER A 168 -22.47 -6.78 -7.00
CA SER A 168 -23.82 -6.76 -6.42
C SER A 168 -23.80 -6.63 -4.88
N ARG A 169 -22.68 -6.99 -4.24
CA ARG A 169 -22.43 -6.80 -2.81
C ARG A 169 -21.85 -5.43 -2.48
N GLY A 170 -21.66 -4.55 -3.47
CA GLY A 170 -21.18 -3.18 -3.29
C GLY A 170 -19.67 -3.05 -3.17
N TYR A 171 -18.89 -3.98 -3.71
CA TYR A 171 -17.43 -3.88 -3.76
C TYR A 171 -16.99 -3.53 -5.18
N MET A 172 -16.06 -2.59 -5.32
CA MET A 172 -15.37 -2.39 -6.58
C MET A 172 -14.09 -3.24 -6.65
N ILE A 173 -13.62 -3.48 -7.87
CA ILE A 173 -12.42 -4.26 -8.13
C ILE A 173 -11.38 -3.38 -8.81
N ALA A 174 -10.12 -3.49 -8.38
CA ALA A 174 -8.96 -2.95 -9.07
C ALA A 174 -7.99 -4.11 -9.38
N GLU A 175 -8.00 -4.60 -10.61
CA GLU A 175 -7.03 -5.59 -11.07
C GLU A 175 -5.80 -4.89 -11.64
N TYR A 176 -4.60 -5.39 -11.35
CA TYR A 176 -3.39 -4.96 -12.04
C TYR A 176 -2.62 -6.14 -12.62
N LEU A 177 -2.02 -5.88 -13.78
CA LEU A 177 -1.21 -6.86 -14.50
C LEU A 177 0.20 -6.85 -13.93
N ARG A 178 0.49 -7.78 -13.03
CA ARG A 178 1.77 -7.79 -12.29
C ARG A 178 2.98 -8.08 -13.20
N THR A 179 2.77 -8.77 -14.31
CA THR A 179 3.80 -9.08 -15.31
C THR A 179 4.26 -7.86 -16.11
N ASP A 180 3.52 -6.75 -16.07
CA ASP A 180 3.99 -5.48 -16.63
C ASP A 180 5.14 -4.89 -15.80
N LEU A 181 5.23 -5.24 -14.51
CA LEU A 181 6.29 -4.78 -13.62
C LEU A 181 7.51 -5.69 -13.65
N ASP A 182 7.26 -7.00 -13.62
CA ASP A 182 8.29 -8.02 -13.67
C ASP A 182 7.72 -9.35 -14.20
N PRO A 183 8.26 -9.94 -15.28
CA PRO A 183 7.82 -11.24 -15.76
C PRO A 183 8.12 -12.35 -14.76
N ASP A 184 7.29 -13.39 -14.74
CA ASP A 184 7.53 -14.58 -13.92
C ASP A 184 8.55 -15.51 -14.59
N GLN A 185 9.77 -15.00 -14.81
CA GLN A 185 10.86 -15.69 -15.51
C GLN A 185 12.17 -15.48 -14.77
N ASN A 186 12.93 -16.57 -14.59
CA ASN A 186 14.25 -16.50 -13.99
C ASN A 186 15.22 -15.73 -14.89
N ASP A 187 16.17 -15.04 -14.28
CA ASP A 187 17.28 -14.35 -14.96
C ASP A 187 16.87 -13.26 -15.97
N VAL A 188 15.61 -12.81 -15.91
CA VAL A 188 15.09 -11.69 -16.70
C VAL A 188 14.89 -10.51 -15.77
N VAL A 189 15.48 -9.36 -16.11
CA VAL A 189 15.25 -8.11 -15.38
C VAL A 189 13.95 -7.47 -15.89
N GLY A 190 12.96 -7.36 -15.02
CA GLY A 190 11.69 -6.72 -15.34
C GLY A 190 11.77 -5.19 -15.47
N PRO A 191 10.75 -4.55 -16.10
CA PRO A 191 10.71 -3.09 -16.24
C PRO A 191 10.90 -2.32 -14.93
N ALA A 192 10.26 -2.76 -13.84
CA ALA A 192 10.38 -2.09 -12.55
C ALA A 192 11.79 -2.23 -11.95
N GLN A 193 12.40 -3.41 -12.01
CA GLN A 193 13.78 -3.58 -11.53
C GLN A 193 14.78 -2.80 -12.37
N ALA A 194 14.59 -2.73 -13.70
CA ALA A 194 15.43 -1.92 -14.58
C ALA A 194 15.35 -0.41 -14.25
N ALA A 195 14.19 0.08 -13.80
CA ALA A 195 13.99 1.46 -13.39
C ALA A 195 14.56 1.79 -11.99
N TYR A 196 14.89 0.77 -11.20
CA TYR A 196 15.41 0.87 -9.83
C TYR A 196 16.60 -0.11 -9.64
N PRO A 197 17.69 0.05 -10.40
CA PRO A 197 18.80 -0.92 -10.42
C PRO A 197 19.60 -0.97 -9.11
N GLU A 198 19.43 0.01 -8.22
CA GLU A 198 20.09 0.10 -6.93
C GLU A 198 19.40 -0.71 -5.81
N TYR A 199 18.22 -1.28 -6.08
CA TYR A 199 17.44 -2.05 -5.11
C TYR A 199 17.60 -3.56 -5.32
N ASP A 200 17.58 -4.31 -4.23
CA ASP A 200 17.78 -5.77 -4.16
C ASP A 200 16.48 -6.59 -4.15
N TRP A 201 15.33 -5.93 -4.30
CA TRP A 201 14.02 -6.56 -4.43
C TRP A 201 13.89 -7.57 -5.58
N ALA A 202 13.22 -8.68 -5.28
CA ALA A 202 12.88 -9.71 -6.25
C ALA A 202 11.41 -9.62 -6.70
N THR A 203 11.03 -10.49 -7.64
CA THR A 203 9.72 -10.50 -8.32
C THR A 203 8.50 -10.37 -7.40
N LEU A 204 8.45 -11.09 -6.27
CA LEU A 204 7.31 -10.99 -5.35
C LEU A 204 7.22 -9.61 -4.67
N ALA A 205 8.35 -9.00 -4.31
CA ALA A 205 8.43 -7.65 -3.76
C ALA A 205 8.04 -6.60 -4.81
N VAL A 206 8.49 -6.77 -6.06
CA VAL A 206 8.10 -5.90 -7.18
C VAL A 206 6.59 -5.94 -7.40
N TRP A 207 5.99 -7.14 -7.41
CA TRP A 207 4.54 -7.27 -7.55
C TRP A 207 3.79 -6.68 -6.35
N ALA A 208 4.31 -6.84 -5.13
CA ALA A 208 3.69 -6.28 -3.92
C ALA A 208 3.74 -4.75 -3.94
N TRP A 209 4.88 -4.17 -4.36
CA TRP A 209 5.02 -2.76 -4.63
C TRP A 209 3.98 -2.28 -5.65
N GLY A 210 3.72 -3.05 -6.71
CA GLY A 210 2.63 -2.81 -7.66
C GLY A 210 1.26 -2.63 -7.00
N ALA A 211 0.88 -3.51 -6.06
CA ALA A 211 -0.36 -3.36 -5.31
C ALA A 211 -0.40 -2.06 -4.51
N MET A 212 0.72 -1.68 -3.88
CA MET A 212 0.83 -0.42 -3.15
C MET A 212 0.71 0.80 -4.09
N ARG A 213 1.22 0.71 -5.33
CA ARG A 213 1.03 1.76 -6.35
C ARG A 213 -0.42 1.85 -6.82
N VAL A 214 -1.13 0.73 -6.90
CA VAL A 214 -2.58 0.72 -7.12
C VAL A 214 -3.29 1.41 -5.94
N ALA A 215 -2.89 1.13 -4.69
CA ALA A 215 -3.44 1.79 -3.51
C ALA A 215 -3.24 3.32 -3.57
N ASP A 216 -2.05 3.80 -3.97
CA ASP A 216 -1.79 5.24 -4.16
C ASP A 216 -2.76 5.87 -5.14
N TYR A 217 -3.10 5.17 -6.23
CA TYR A 217 -4.01 5.65 -7.25
C TYR A 217 -5.47 5.61 -6.79
N VAL A 218 -5.96 4.46 -6.34
CA VAL A 218 -7.40 4.29 -6.03
C VAL A 218 -7.82 5.15 -4.85
N THR A 219 -6.93 5.44 -3.91
CA THR A 219 -7.23 6.36 -2.78
C THR A 219 -7.38 7.82 -3.19
N THR A 220 -7.01 8.18 -4.42
CA THR A 220 -7.30 9.51 -4.99
C THR A 220 -8.69 9.62 -5.60
N LEU A 221 -9.35 8.49 -5.86
CA LEU A 221 -10.63 8.46 -6.56
C LEU A 221 -11.75 8.80 -5.56
N PRO A 222 -12.60 9.80 -5.84
CA PRO A 222 -13.59 10.28 -4.87
C PRO A 222 -14.69 9.27 -4.53
N PHE A 223 -14.85 8.25 -5.38
CA PHE A 223 -15.83 7.17 -5.21
C PHE A 223 -15.24 5.91 -4.55
N VAL A 224 -14.01 5.97 -4.03
CA VAL A 224 -13.37 4.86 -3.30
C VAL A 224 -13.39 5.15 -1.80
N ASP A 225 -13.79 4.15 -0.99
CA ASP A 225 -13.61 4.21 0.45
C ASP A 225 -12.15 3.84 0.78
N ALA A 226 -11.30 4.86 0.90
CA ALA A 226 -9.86 4.69 1.15
C ALA A 226 -9.54 3.94 2.46
N LYS A 227 -10.51 3.78 3.37
CA LYS A 227 -10.35 3.00 4.61
C LYS A 227 -10.71 1.53 4.45
N LYS A 228 -11.23 1.12 3.30
CA LYS A 228 -11.72 -0.23 3.02
C LYS A 228 -11.09 -0.80 1.75
N LEU A 229 -9.76 -0.87 1.76
CA LEU A 229 -9.00 -1.58 0.74
C LEU A 229 -8.77 -3.02 1.20
N ALA A 230 -9.03 -3.98 0.32
CA ALA A 230 -8.61 -5.36 0.46
C ALA A 230 -7.55 -5.69 -0.60
N VAL A 231 -6.60 -6.57 -0.29
CA VAL A 231 -5.64 -7.10 -1.28
C VAL A 231 -5.74 -8.62 -1.38
N THR A 232 -5.76 -9.14 -2.60
CA THR A 232 -5.88 -10.59 -2.85
C THR A 232 -5.12 -11.04 -4.10
N GLY A 233 -4.92 -12.34 -4.18
CA GLY A 233 -4.30 -13.04 -5.31
C GLY A 233 -4.22 -14.54 -5.06
N HIS A 234 -3.96 -15.30 -6.12
CA HIS A 234 -3.86 -16.76 -6.07
C HIS A 234 -2.43 -17.26 -6.29
N SER A 235 -2.02 -18.31 -5.56
CA SER A 235 -0.70 -18.94 -5.69
C SER A 235 0.45 -17.97 -5.44
N ARG A 236 1.36 -17.73 -6.40
CA ARG A 236 2.39 -16.68 -6.28
C ARG A 236 1.77 -15.30 -6.01
N GLY A 237 0.60 -15.01 -6.59
CA GLY A 237 -0.15 -13.80 -6.30
C GLY A 237 -0.72 -13.73 -4.88
N GLY A 238 -0.93 -14.89 -4.23
CA GLY A 238 -1.27 -14.93 -2.82
C GLY A 238 -0.09 -14.49 -1.95
N LYS A 239 1.14 -14.94 -2.29
CA LYS A 239 2.38 -14.49 -1.63
C LYS A 239 2.56 -12.98 -1.75
N THR A 240 2.35 -12.46 -2.95
CA THR A 240 2.33 -11.02 -3.23
C THR A 240 1.30 -10.28 -2.38
N ALA A 241 0.08 -10.78 -2.29
CA ALA A 241 -0.97 -10.13 -1.49
C ALA A 241 -0.62 -10.10 -0.01
N LEU A 242 -0.07 -11.19 0.54
CA LEU A 242 0.40 -11.23 1.92
C LEU A 242 1.54 -10.23 2.16
N LEU A 243 2.54 -10.20 1.27
CA LEU A 243 3.66 -9.27 1.39
C LEU A 243 3.20 -7.81 1.30
N ALA A 244 2.30 -7.50 0.36
CA ALA A 244 1.73 -6.16 0.23
C ALA A 244 0.98 -5.73 1.50
N GLY A 245 0.14 -6.62 2.05
CA GLY A 245 -0.57 -6.34 3.30
C GLY A 245 0.33 -6.27 4.53
N ALA A 246 1.42 -7.03 4.55
CA ALA A 246 2.42 -6.94 5.61
C ALA A 246 3.14 -5.58 5.61
N LEU A 247 3.47 -5.06 4.41
CA LEU A 247 4.25 -3.84 4.21
C LEU A 247 3.42 -2.54 4.09
N ASP A 248 2.09 -2.62 3.92
CA ASP A 248 1.22 -1.46 3.71
C ASP A 248 -0.08 -1.53 4.52
N ASP A 249 -0.17 -0.67 5.54
CA ASP A 249 -1.31 -0.59 6.46
C ASP A 249 -2.61 -0.06 5.86
N ARG A 250 -2.58 0.45 4.63
CA ARG A 250 -3.80 0.90 3.96
C ARG A 250 -4.70 -0.26 3.57
N PHE A 251 -4.16 -1.47 3.45
CA PHE A 251 -4.94 -2.68 3.23
C PHE A 251 -5.59 -3.15 4.54
N ALA A 252 -6.85 -2.77 4.74
CA ALA A 252 -7.65 -3.18 5.89
C ALA A 252 -7.96 -4.69 5.91
N LEU A 253 -7.85 -5.39 4.77
CA LEU A 253 -8.05 -6.83 4.67
C LEU A 253 -7.05 -7.46 3.69
N VAL A 254 -6.47 -8.58 4.07
CA VAL A 254 -5.49 -9.33 3.26
C VAL A 254 -6.01 -10.75 3.06
N VAL A 255 -6.21 -11.16 1.81
CA VAL A 255 -6.81 -12.47 1.45
C VAL A 255 -5.89 -13.23 0.49
N PRO A 256 -4.82 -13.88 0.99
CA PRO A 256 -3.95 -14.70 0.17
C PRO A 256 -4.61 -16.06 -0.11
N ASN A 257 -4.80 -16.43 -1.38
CA ASN A 257 -5.47 -17.69 -1.74
C ASN A 257 -4.48 -18.71 -2.33
N GLY A 258 -4.52 -19.97 -1.86
CA GLY A 258 -3.72 -21.07 -2.42
C GLY A 258 -2.21 -20.80 -2.48
N SER A 259 -1.68 -20.04 -1.52
CA SER A 259 -0.37 -19.38 -1.66
C SER A 259 0.85 -20.27 -1.42
N GLY A 260 0.72 -21.44 -0.77
CA GLY A 260 1.80 -22.42 -0.60
C GLY A 260 3.04 -21.92 0.18
N CYS A 261 4.21 -22.51 -0.08
CA CYS A 261 5.49 -22.14 0.56
C CYS A 261 5.82 -20.65 0.40
N GLY A 262 6.17 -19.97 1.49
CA GLY A 262 6.50 -18.54 1.48
C GLY A 262 5.32 -17.58 1.63
N CYS A 263 4.15 -18.06 2.11
CA CYS A 263 2.98 -17.22 2.43
C CYS A 263 2.01 -17.86 3.45
N GLY A 264 2.37 -18.98 4.08
CA GLY A 264 1.50 -19.63 5.06
C GLY A 264 1.81 -21.11 5.30
N MET A 265 2.56 -21.75 4.39
CA MET A 265 3.22 -23.02 4.67
C MET A 265 4.62 -22.74 5.22
N LEU A 266 4.94 -23.37 6.35
CA LEU A 266 6.27 -23.32 6.96
C LEU A 266 7.30 -23.82 5.96
N SER A 267 8.45 -23.15 5.88
CA SER A 267 9.59 -23.67 5.13
C SER A 267 10.13 -24.87 5.89
N ASP A 268 9.97 -26.08 5.35
CA ASP A 268 10.61 -27.27 5.92
C ASP A 268 12.14 -27.11 5.81
N SER A 269 12.81 -27.16 6.96
CA SER A 269 14.25 -27.42 7.03
C SER A 269 14.44 -28.93 6.85
N GLY A 270 14.52 -29.35 5.58
CA GLY A 270 14.94 -30.70 5.21
C GLY A 270 16.42 -30.94 5.46
#